data_AF-A0A842V2A7-F1
#
_entry.id   AF-A0A842V2A7-F1
#
_cell.length_a   1.000
_cell.length_b   1.000
_cell.length_c   1.000
_cell.angle_alpha   90.00
_cell.angle_beta   90.00
_cell.angle_gamma   90.00
#
_symmetry.space_group_name_H-M   'P 1'
#
loop_
_entity.id
_entity.type
_entity.pdbx_description
1 polymer ?
#
loop_
_entity_poly.entity_id
_entity_poly.type
_entity_poly.pdbx_seq_one_letter_code
_entity_poly.pdbx_strand_id
1 'polypeptide(L)'
;MAVIFAVMLSACSVQEQTGNSGADDEETGTDDSSMEEDEGNTIIVVDDSGTEVECNSDADCGQEVIGEPYCFQGNILTPRNIPKCVYPGTINSYCRMESKDRTTLCGSGEFCRDGECLVTAQQPCNDTDGGKDYDTQGKVTDGLLEVFNDQCKDEDVLLERYCSNGEFGRGLTEEHECRYRCSGGRCADRDED
;
A
#
# COMPACT_ATOMS: atom_id res chain seq x y z
N MET A 1 -18.96 -7.99 -44.22
CA MET A 1 -18.65 -9.14 -43.34
C MET A 1 -18.62 -8.59 -41.92
N ALA A 2 -19.65 -8.87 -41.13
CA ALA A 2 -19.74 -8.43 -39.74
C ALA A 2 -19.19 -9.53 -38.84
N VAL A 3 -18.15 -9.23 -38.07
CA VAL A 3 -17.55 -10.17 -37.11
C VAL A 3 -18.16 -9.85 -35.74
N ILE A 4 -19.04 -10.74 -35.27
CA ILE A 4 -19.64 -10.68 -33.95
C ILE A 4 -18.67 -11.35 -32.98
N PHE A 5 -18.04 -10.59 -32.11
CA PHE A 5 -17.28 -11.12 -30.97
C PHE A 5 -18.26 -11.32 -29.80
N ALA A 6 -18.53 -12.59 -29.48
CA ALA A 6 -19.25 -12.98 -28.28
C ALA A 6 -18.27 -12.98 -27.08
N VAL A 7 -18.49 -12.09 -26.12
CA VAL A 7 -17.77 -12.06 -24.85
C VAL A 7 -18.50 -12.97 -23.87
N MET A 8 -17.86 -14.07 -23.47
CA MET A 8 -18.32 -14.96 -22.41
C MET A 8 -18.02 -14.30 -21.05
N LEU A 9 -19.06 -13.84 -20.35
CA LEU A 9 -19.01 -13.45 -18.94
C LEU A 9 -19.08 -14.72 -18.09
N SER A 10 -17.99 -15.04 -17.39
CA SER A 10 -17.96 -16.10 -16.39
C SER A 10 -18.26 -15.50 -15.03
N ALA A 11 -19.42 -15.84 -14.46
CA ALA A 11 -19.82 -15.42 -13.12
C ALA A 11 -19.12 -16.31 -12.08
N CYS A 12 -18.26 -15.73 -11.25
CA CYS A 12 -17.77 -16.38 -10.04
C CYS A 12 -18.76 -16.08 -8.91
N SER A 13 -19.48 -17.11 -8.46
CA SER A 13 -20.36 -17.04 -7.30
C SER A 13 -19.53 -17.33 -6.05
N VAL A 14 -19.34 -16.32 -5.19
CA VAL A 14 -18.75 -16.47 -3.86
C VAL A 14 -19.90 -16.71 -2.89
N GLN A 15 -19.89 -17.86 -2.22
CA GLN A 15 -20.81 -18.17 -1.13
C GLN A 15 -20.20 -17.64 0.18
N GLU A 16 -20.93 -16.78 0.87
CA GLU A 16 -20.63 -16.36 2.24
C GLU A 16 -20.85 -17.54 3.19
N GLN A 17 -19.81 -17.94 3.93
CA GLN A 17 -19.95 -18.78 5.11
C GLN A 17 -19.89 -17.89 6.34
N THR A 18 -21.01 -17.83 7.04
CA THR A 18 -21.15 -17.24 8.37
C THR A 18 -20.55 -18.18 9.41
N GLY A 19 -19.33 -17.86 9.84
CA GLY A 19 -18.58 -18.56 10.88
C GLY A 19 -18.84 -17.96 12.26
N ASN A 20 -19.52 -18.75 13.08
CA ASN A 20 -20.03 -18.48 14.42
C ASN A 20 -18.96 -18.13 15.47
N SER A 21 -19.40 -17.37 16.47
CA SER A 21 -18.72 -17.01 17.72
C SER A 21 -18.29 -18.22 18.55
N GLY A 22 -17.07 -18.16 19.08
CA GLY A 22 -16.57 -19.00 20.17
C GLY A 22 -15.67 -18.16 21.06
N ALA A 23 -16.18 -17.78 22.23
CA ALA A 23 -15.35 -17.53 23.39
C ALA A 23 -14.68 -18.85 23.79
N ASP A 24 -13.46 -18.79 24.31
CA ASP A 24 -13.10 -19.38 25.61
C ASP A 24 -11.57 -19.38 25.79
N ASP A 25 -11.22 -19.09 27.05
CA ASP A 25 -10.07 -19.57 27.81
C ASP A 25 -8.69 -18.91 27.67
N GLU A 26 -8.40 -18.14 28.72
CA GLU A 26 -7.09 -18.01 29.36
C GLU A 26 -6.34 -19.35 29.40
N GLU A 27 -5.12 -19.39 28.87
CA GLU A 27 -4.03 -20.11 29.53
C GLU A 27 -2.73 -19.31 29.41
N THR A 28 -2.23 -18.93 30.59
CA THR A 28 -0.89 -18.43 30.83
C THR A 28 0.09 -19.59 30.78
N GLY A 29 0.79 -19.75 29.66
CA GLY A 29 1.93 -20.66 29.50
C GLY A 29 3.22 -19.88 29.33
N THR A 30 4.00 -19.73 30.41
CA THR A 30 5.39 -19.30 30.35
C THR A 30 6.26 -20.50 30.03
N ASP A 31 6.45 -20.79 28.74
CA ASP A 31 7.42 -21.78 28.28
C ASP A 31 8.79 -21.10 28.11
N ASP A 32 9.58 -21.20 29.19
CA ASP A 32 11.02 -20.94 29.22
C ASP A 32 11.74 -22.04 28.43
N SER A 33 11.74 -21.89 27.10
CA SER A 33 12.52 -22.75 26.21
C SER A 33 13.92 -22.17 26.10
N SER A 34 14.80 -22.73 26.94
CA SER A 34 16.25 -22.65 26.80
C SER A 34 16.64 -22.84 25.34
N MET A 35 17.12 -21.76 24.73
CA MET A 35 17.83 -21.80 23.46
C MET A 35 19.03 -22.74 23.62
N GLU A 36 18.93 -23.94 23.04
CA GLU A 36 20.10 -24.74 22.77
C GLU A 36 20.94 -23.93 21.77
N GLU A 37 22.14 -23.54 22.20
CA GLU A 37 23.18 -23.02 21.30
C GLU A 37 23.52 -24.17 20.35
N ASP A 38 22.85 -24.19 19.20
CA ASP A 38 23.19 -25.04 18.07
C ASP A 38 24.58 -24.55 17.63
N GLU A 39 25.62 -25.23 18.12
CA GLU A 39 27.00 -25.00 17.70
C GLU A 39 27.07 -25.28 16.21
N GLY A 40 26.85 -24.21 15.44
CA GLY A 40 26.82 -24.21 14.00
C GLY A 40 28.04 -24.94 13.50
N ASN A 41 27.81 -26.12 12.95
CA ASN A 41 28.81 -26.89 12.23
C ASN A 41 29.27 -26.04 11.03
N THR A 42 30.24 -25.18 11.28
CA THR A 42 30.90 -24.36 10.27
C THR A 42 31.59 -25.34 9.33
N ILE A 43 31.04 -25.50 8.14
CA ILE A 43 31.68 -26.28 7.09
C ILE A 43 32.88 -25.46 6.62
N ILE A 44 34.03 -25.73 7.23
CA ILE A 44 35.31 -25.14 6.84
C ILE A 44 35.69 -25.73 5.49
N VAL A 45 35.70 -24.90 4.45
CA VAL A 45 36.22 -25.28 3.14
C VAL A 45 37.75 -25.20 3.21
N VAL A 46 38.39 -26.34 3.49
CA VAL A 46 39.85 -26.42 3.60
C VAL A 46 40.46 -26.47 2.20
N ASP A 47 41.21 -25.43 1.81
CA ASP A 47 42.06 -25.47 0.61
C ASP A 47 43.20 -26.49 0.78
N ASP A 48 43.73 -27.03 -0.31
CA ASP A 48 44.82 -28.02 -0.38
C ASP A 48 46.14 -27.49 0.24
N SER A 49 46.17 -26.21 0.63
CA SER A 49 47.24 -25.53 1.37
C SER A 49 47.04 -25.44 2.90
N GLY A 50 45.87 -25.84 3.42
CA GLY A 50 45.56 -25.86 4.87
C GLY A 50 45.25 -24.50 5.49
N THR A 51 45.04 -23.46 4.69
CA THR A 51 44.57 -22.15 5.16
C THR A 51 43.05 -22.02 4.99
N GLU A 52 42.38 -21.64 6.07
CA GLU A 52 40.93 -21.36 6.08
C GLU A 52 40.65 -20.02 5.36
N VAL A 53 39.80 -20.09 4.33
CA VAL A 53 39.30 -18.95 3.56
C VAL A 53 37.79 -18.89 3.79
N GLU A 54 37.29 -17.76 4.27
CA GLU A 54 35.86 -17.57 4.57
C GLU A 54 35.00 -17.60 3.30
N CYS A 55 35.46 -17.00 2.20
CA CYS A 55 34.72 -17.00 0.93
C CYS A 55 35.63 -16.92 -0.31
N ASN A 56 35.25 -17.62 -1.38
CA ASN A 56 35.88 -17.57 -2.69
C ASN A 56 35.04 -16.78 -3.72
N SER A 57 33.77 -16.57 -3.42
CA SER A 57 32.81 -15.85 -4.26
C SER A 57 31.66 -15.30 -3.41
N ASP A 58 30.87 -14.38 -3.97
CA ASP A 58 29.66 -13.84 -3.31
C ASP A 58 28.66 -14.94 -2.92
N ALA A 59 28.63 -16.05 -3.67
CA ALA A 59 27.72 -17.16 -3.40
C ALA A 59 28.05 -17.92 -2.11
N ASP A 60 29.30 -17.85 -1.64
CA ASP A 60 29.73 -18.44 -0.37
C ASP A 60 29.24 -17.64 0.83
N CYS A 61 28.87 -16.37 0.63
CA CYS A 61 28.39 -15.46 1.67
C CYS A 61 26.87 -15.53 1.92
N GLY A 62 26.18 -16.50 1.30
CA GLY A 62 24.76 -16.73 1.46
C GLY A 62 23.92 -16.26 0.27
N GLN A 63 22.61 -16.13 0.50
CA GLN A 63 21.63 -15.72 -0.52
C GLN A 63 21.22 -14.26 -0.32
N GLU A 64 20.80 -13.62 -1.41
CA GLU A 64 20.18 -12.29 -1.35
C GLU A 64 18.91 -12.33 -0.49
N VAL A 65 18.78 -11.40 0.46
CA VAL A 65 17.58 -11.24 1.27
C VAL A 65 16.76 -10.10 0.68
N ILE A 66 15.52 -10.41 0.28
CA ILE A 66 14.56 -9.44 -0.27
C ILE A 66 13.62 -9.02 0.86
N GLY A 67 13.56 -7.71 1.15
CA GLY A 67 12.64 -7.13 2.12
C GLY A 67 11.25 -6.87 1.54
N GLU A 68 10.30 -6.56 2.42
CA GLU A 68 8.96 -6.17 2.00
C GLU A 68 8.98 -4.86 1.19
N PRO A 69 8.24 -4.78 0.07
CA PRO A 69 8.15 -3.56 -0.71
C PRO A 69 7.42 -2.47 0.08
N TYR A 70 7.84 -1.22 -0.10
CA TYR A 70 7.20 -0.05 0.51
C TYR A 70 7.16 1.12 -0.47
N CYS A 71 6.32 2.10 -0.20
CA CYS A 71 6.16 3.27 -1.06
C CYS A 71 7.08 4.41 -0.64
N PHE A 72 7.84 4.97 -1.58
CA PHE A 72 8.64 6.16 -1.36
C PHE A 72 8.62 7.05 -2.61
N GLN A 73 8.24 8.32 -2.42
CA GLN A 73 8.13 9.31 -3.50
C GLN A 73 7.28 8.84 -4.69
N GLY A 74 6.17 8.14 -4.42
CA GLY A 74 5.25 7.64 -5.45
C GLY A 74 5.70 6.37 -6.17
N ASN A 75 6.83 5.76 -5.79
CA ASN A 75 7.37 4.54 -6.37
C ASN A 75 7.45 3.41 -5.34
N ILE A 76 7.55 2.17 -5.82
CA ILE A 76 7.79 1.01 -4.96
C ILE A 76 9.30 0.85 -4.76
N LEU A 77 9.75 0.79 -3.51
CA LEU A 77 11.11 0.43 -3.14
C LEU A 77 11.09 -0.97 -2.55
N THR A 78 11.88 -1.86 -3.12
CA THR A 78 12.13 -3.20 -2.56
C THR A 78 13.53 -3.20 -1.94
N PRO A 79 13.66 -3.23 -0.60
CA PRO A 79 14.95 -3.40 0.06
C PRO A 79 15.60 -4.72 -0.34
N ARG A 80 16.92 -4.71 -0.55
CA ARG A 80 17.69 -5.94 -0.78
C ARG A 80 18.96 -5.88 0.02
N ASN A 81 19.32 -6.99 0.66
CA ASN A 81 20.63 -7.18 1.27
C ASN A 81 21.38 -8.20 0.43
N ILE A 82 22.42 -7.74 -0.25
CA ILE A 82 23.23 -8.51 -1.17
C ILE A 82 24.49 -8.97 -0.41
N PRO A 83 24.69 -10.27 -0.22
CA PRO A 83 25.93 -10.78 0.37
C PRO A 83 27.09 -10.59 -0.62
N LYS A 84 28.20 -10.05 -0.12
CA LYS A 84 29.42 -9.79 -0.89
C LYS A 84 30.62 -10.40 -0.22
N CYS A 85 31.40 -11.15 -1.00
CA CYS A 85 32.69 -11.65 -0.58
C CYS A 85 33.75 -10.56 -0.82
N VAL A 86 34.36 -10.08 0.25
CA VAL A 86 35.46 -9.13 0.18
C VAL A 86 36.76 -9.92 0.16
N TYR A 87 37.68 -9.59 -0.75
CA TYR A 87 38.96 -10.31 -0.97
C TYR A 87 38.82 -11.83 -1.21
N PRO A 88 38.03 -12.25 -2.23
CA PRO A 88 37.75 -13.66 -2.50
C PRO A 88 39.02 -14.50 -2.71
N GLY A 89 39.04 -15.69 -2.11
CA GLY A 89 40.13 -16.65 -2.28
C GLY A 89 41.41 -16.30 -1.53
N THR A 90 41.34 -15.39 -0.56
CA THR A 90 42.49 -14.99 0.28
C THR A 90 42.21 -15.30 1.74
N ILE A 91 43.27 -15.45 2.55
CA ILE A 91 43.15 -15.62 4.01
C ILE A 91 42.50 -14.41 4.73
N ASN A 92 42.34 -13.28 4.04
CA ASN A 92 41.67 -12.08 4.54
C ASN A 92 40.26 -11.94 3.96
N SER A 93 39.74 -12.99 3.32
CA SER A 93 38.37 -12.97 2.78
C SER A 93 37.37 -12.84 3.92
N TYR A 94 36.32 -12.04 3.74
CA TYR A 94 35.20 -12.02 4.67
C TYR A 94 33.89 -11.64 3.97
N CYS A 95 32.78 -12.06 4.54
CA CYS A 95 31.45 -11.75 4.02
C CYS A 95 30.90 -10.43 4.56
N ARG A 96 30.37 -9.59 3.67
CA ARG A 96 29.75 -8.30 4.01
C ARG A 96 28.38 -8.18 3.37
N MET A 97 27.40 -7.69 4.11
CA MET A 97 26.09 -7.35 3.56
C MET A 97 26.10 -5.93 2.97
N GLU A 98 25.58 -5.79 1.75
CA GLU A 98 25.34 -4.50 1.09
C GLU A 98 23.83 -4.27 0.95
N SER A 99 23.32 -3.20 1.55
CA SER A 99 21.91 -2.82 1.41
C SER A 99 21.70 -1.99 0.16
N LYS A 100 20.79 -2.43 -0.71
CA LYS A 100 20.49 -1.79 -1.98
C LYS A 100 19.01 -1.91 -2.33
N ASP A 101 18.37 -0.76 -2.51
CA ASP A 101 16.98 -0.73 -2.93
C ASP A 101 16.85 -1.00 -4.43
N ARG A 102 15.77 -1.68 -4.80
CA ARG A 102 15.27 -1.72 -6.18
C ARG A 102 14.06 -0.82 -6.26
N THR A 103 14.10 0.17 -7.15
CA THR A 103 12.97 1.05 -7.41
C THR A 103 12.16 0.53 -8.59
N THR A 104 10.86 0.37 -8.41
CA THR A 104 9.87 0.12 -9.46
C THR A 104 8.98 1.35 -9.58
N LEU A 105 8.93 1.94 -10.77
CA LEU A 105 8.13 3.13 -11.03
C LEU A 105 6.66 2.73 -11.23
N CYS A 106 5.74 3.45 -10.59
CA CYS A 106 4.32 3.32 -10.92
C CYS A 106 4.03 4.00 -12.26
N GLY A 107 3.09 3.44 -13.01
CA GLY A 107 2.66 3.93 -14.31
C GLY A 107 1.87 5.25 -14.24
N SER A 108 1.57 5.81 -15.40
CA SER A 108 0.70 6.99 -15.49
C SER A 108 -0.71 6.65 -15.03
N GLY A 109 -1.26 7.44 -14.09
CA GLY A 109 -2.57 7.18 -13.49
C GLY A 109 -2.56 6.12 -12.39
N GLU A 110 -1.38 5.69 -11.95
CA GLU A 110 -1.18 4.86 -10.77
C GLU A 110 -0.54 5.67 -9.64
N PHE A 111 -0.70 5.19 -8.42
CA PHE A 111 -0.02 5.69 -7.23
C PHE A 111 0.44 4.52 -6.37
N CYS A 112 1.51 4.71 -5.63
CA CYS A 112 2.02 3.67 -4.73
C CYS A 112 1.26 3.72 -3.39
N ARG A 113 0.72 2.58 -2.96
CA ARG A 113 0.20 2.35 -1.61
C ARG A 113 0.56 0.94 -1.14
N ASP A 114 0.99 0.80 0.11
CA ASP A 114 1.32 -0.49 0.75
C ASP A 114 2.27 -1.39 -0.06
N GLY A 115 3.24 -0.76 -0.76
CA GLY A 115 4.22 -1.49 -1.58
C GLY A 115 3.71 -1.92 -2.96
N GLU A 116 2.54 -1.44 -3.37
CA GLU A 116 1.89 -1.79 -4.65
C GLU A 116 1.50 -0.54 -5.45
N CYS A 117 1.50 -0.66 -6.78
CA CYS A 117 0.99 0.38 -7.66
C CYS A 117 -0.51 0.13 -7.90
N LEU A 118 -1.32 1.10 -7.52
CA LEU A 118 -2.77 1.03 -7.63
C LEU A 118 -3.26 2.02 -8.68
N VAL A 119 -4.18 1.57 -9.53
CA VAL A 119 -4.80 2.42 -10.55
C VAL A 119 -5.80 3.36 -9.86
N THR A 120 -5.58 4.68 -9.97
CA THR A 120 -6.47 5.68 -9.37
C THR A 120 -7.92 5.48 -9.82
N ALA A 121 -8.14 5.25 -11.11
CA ALA A 121 -9.47 5.03 -11.70
C ALA A 121 -10.13 3.69 -11.33
N GLN A 122 -9.59 2.94 -10.38
CA GLN A 122 -10.23 1.75 -9.81
C GLN A 122 -10.44 1.88 -8.30
N GLN A 123 -9.93 2.94 -7.68
CA GLN A 123 -10.08 3.16 -6.26
C GLN A 123 -11.46 3.75 -5.94
N PRO A 124 -12.06 3.37 -4.80
CA PRO A 124 -13.33 3.95 -4.39
C PRO A 124 -13.16 5.45 -4.12
N CYS A 125 -14.17 6.21 -4.48
CA CYS A 125 -14.40 7.56 -3.98
C CYS A 125 -15.58 7.44 -3.01
N ASN A 126 -15.41 7.90 -1.77
CA ASN A 126 -16.46 7.87 -0.75
C ASN A 126 -16.93 9.27 -0.44
N ASP A 127 -18.24 9.47 -0.51
CA ASP A 127 -18.91 10.74 -0.27
C ASP A 127 -19.93 10.60 0.85
N THR A 128 -19.95 11.50 1.82
CA THR A 128 -20.77 11.31 3.03
C THR A 128 -22.23 11.73 2.87
N ASP A 129 -22.55 12.55 1.86
CA ASP A 129 -23.92 13.01 1.55
C ASP A 129 -24.51 12.38 0.27
N GLY A 130 -23.70 11.63 -0.47
CA GLY A 130 -24.16 10.85 -1.62
C GLY A 130 -24.11 11.58 -2.96
N GLY A 131 -23.27 12.60 -3.10
CA GLY A 131 -22.95 13.22 -4.39
C GLY A 131 -23.09 14.72 -4.32
N LYS A 132 -23.92 15.30 -5.21
CA LYS A 132 -24.20 16.74 -5.16
C LYS A 132 -25.37 16.98 -4.22
N ASP A 133 -25.11 17.28 -2.97
CA ASP A 133 -26.09 17.63 -1.95
C ASP A 133 -25.70 18.95 -1.27
N TYR A 134 -26.12 20.06 -1.87
CA TYR A 134 -25.77 21.40 -1.41
C TYR A 134 -26.35 21.76 -0.03
N ASP A 135 -27.34 21.01 0.48
CA ASP A 135 -28.07 21.33 1.72
C ASP A 135 -27.51 20.56 2.94
N THR A 136 -26.61 19.60 2.71
CA THR A 136 -25.91 18.82 3.74
C THR A 136 -24.42 19.13 3.66
N GLN A 137 -23.72 19.25 4.79
CA GLN A 137 -22.26 19.36 4.72
C GLN A 137 -21.66 18.00 4.41
N GLY A 138 -21.04 17.89 3.25
CA GLY A 138 -20.35 16.72 2.74
C GLY A 138 -18.87 16.64 3.06
N LYS A 139 -18.34 15.44 2.86
CA LYS A 139 -16.93 15.08 2.96
C LYS A 139 -16.62 13.97 1.96
N VAL A 140 -15.73 14.29 1.03
CA VAL A 140 -15.19 13.35 0.06
C VAL A 140 -13.87 12.78 0.55
N THR A 141 -13.73 11.46 0.48
CA THR A 141 -12.44 10.75 0.55
C THR A 141 -12.20 10.10 -0.81
N ASP A 142 -11.20 10.60 -1.54
CA ASP A 142 -10.93 10.14 -2.90
C ASP A 142 -10.12 8.83 -2.95
N GLY A 143 -9.75 8.40 -4.16
CA GLY A 143 -8.98 7.17 -4.36
C GLY A 143 -7.55 7.22 -3.82
N LEU A 144 -7.03 8.42 -3.59
CA LEU A 144 -5.72 8.69 -2.99
C LEU A 144 -5.82 8.84 -1.46
N LEU A 145 -7.01 8.66 -0.89
CA LEU A 145 -7.33 8.92 0.52
C LEU A 145 -7.17 10.40 0.91
N GLU A 146 -7.18 11.30 -0.06
CA GLU A 146 -7.26 12.73 0.20
C GLU A 146 -8.68 13.07 0.65
N VAL A 147 -8.76 13.87 1.72
CA VAL A 147 -10.04 14.26 2.33
C VAL A 147 -10.35 15.71 1.98
N PHE A 148 -11.52 15.92 1.39
CA PHE A 148 -12.05 17.23 1.04
C PHE A 148 -13.40 17.41 1.74
N ASN A 149 -13.63 18.59 2.32
CA ASN A 149 -14.93 18.95 2.88
C ASN A 149 -15.56 20.03 2.02
N ASP A 150 -16.88 20.11 2.05
CA ASP A 150 -17.59 21.24 1.50
C ASP A 150 -17.28 22.50 2.30
N GLN A 151 -17.14 23.60 1.57
CA GLN A 151 -16.71 24.85 2.16
C GLN A 151 -17.36 26.04 1.47
N CYS A 152 -17.75 27.04 2.27
CA CYS A 152 -18.20 28.30 1.73
C CYS A 152 -16.99 29.06 1.17
N LYS A 153 -17.00 29.28 -0.13
CA LYS A 153 -16.01 30.10 -0.82
C LYS A 153 -16.24 31.59 -0.54
N ASP A 154 -17.51 32.00 -0.57
CA ASP A 154 -18.00 33.36 -0.27
C ASP A 154 -19.33 33.28 0.51
N GLU A 155 -19.95 34.43 0.84
CA GLU A 155 -21.21 34.51 1.60
C GLU A 155 -22.35 33.72 0.95
N ASP A 156 -22.40 33.67 -0.39
CA ASP A 156 -23.47 33.02 -1.15
C ASP A 156 -22.94 31.91 -2.08
N VAL A 157 -21.67 31.52 -1.98
CA VAL A 157 -21.06 30.52 -2.88
C VAL A 157 -20.52 29.34 -2.08
N LEU A 158 -21.11 28.18 -2.31
CA LEU A 158 -20.65 26.88 -1.82
C LEU A 158 -19.66 26.27 -2.81
N LEU A 159 -18.53 25.78 -2.29
CA LEU A 159 -17.63 24.90 -3.02
C LEU A 159 -17.95 23.46 -2.63
N GLU A 160 -18.76 22.82 -3.47
CA GLU A 160 -19.21 21.44 -3.33
C GLU A 160 -18.09 20.47 -3.72
N ARG A 161 -17.84 19.47 -2.87
CA ARG A 161 -16.96 18.33 -3.12
C ARG A 161 -17.83 17.09 -3.22
N TYR A 162 -17.72 16.37 -4.32
CA TYR A 162 -18.55 15.19 -4.51
C TYR A 162 -17.83 14.06 -5.24
N CYS A 163 -18.29 12.83 -5.03
CA CYS A 163 -17.97 11.68 -5.87
C CYS A 163 -19.05 11.54 -6.96
N SER A 164 -18.67 11.52 -8.25
CA SER A 164 -19.66 11.27 -9.29
C SER A 164 -19.97 9.77 -9.42
N ASN A 165 -21.24 9.46 -9.66
CA ASN A 165 -21.67 8.08 -9.88
C ASN A 165 -20.96 7.49 -11.11
N GLY A 166 -20.03 6.57 -10.85
CA GLY A 166 -19.28 5.86 -11.89
C GLY A 166 -17.89 6.41 -12.18
N GLU A 167 -17.46 7.52 -11.58
CA GLU A 167 -16.05 7.89 -11.58
C GLU A 167 -15.37 7.35 -10.32
N PHE A 168 -14.50 6.38 -10.55
CA PHE A 168 -13.61 5.86 -9.53
C PHE A 168 -12.47 6.87 -9.30
N GLY A 169 -12.15 7.10 -8.03
CA GLY A 169 -10.84 7.53 -7.60
C GLY A 169 -10.55 9.02 -7.49
N ARG A 170 -11.43 9.92 -7.95
CA ARG A 170 -11.22 11.38 -7.79
C ARG A 170 -12.46 12.06 -7.25
N GLY A 171 -12.26 12.83 -6.18
CA GLY A 171 -13.23 13.84 -5.76
C GLY A 171 -13.31 14.94 -6.81
N LEU A 172 -14.52 15.32 -7.18
CA LEU A 172 -14.79 16.44 -8.06
C LEU A 172 -15.09 17.69 -7.24
N THR A 173 -15.21 18.82 -7.93
CA THR A 173 -15.52 20.10 -7.29
C THR A 173 -16.40 20.94 -8.18
N GLU A 174 -17.41 21.56 -7.59
CA GLU A 174 -18.32 22.49 -8.27
C GLU A 174 -18.57 23.70 -7.39
N GLU A 175 -18.73 24.87 -8.02
CA GLU A 175 -19.20 26.06 -7.32
C GLU A 175 -20.71 26.17 -7.50
N HIS A 176 -21.42 26.36 -6.39
CA HIS A 176 -22.87 26.50 -6.36
C HIS A 176 -23.26 27.81 -5.66
N GLU A 177 -24.08 28.63 -6.32
CA GLU A 177 -24.66 29.83 -5.71
C GLU A 177 -25.85 29.45 -4.83
N CYS A 178 -25.68 29.57 -3.51
CA CYS A 178 -26.75 29.36 -2.55
C CYS A 178 -27.85 30.41 -2.71
N ARG A 179 -29.10 30.00 -2.49
CA ARG A 179 -30.26 30.89 -2.61
C ARG A 179 -30.27 32.03 -1.59
N TYR A 180 -29.69 31.80 -0.41
CA TYR A 180 -29.76 32.73 0.72
C TYR A 180 -28.41 33.07 1.33
N ARG A 181 -27.67 32.05 1.78
CA ARG A 181 -26.26 32.14 2.18
C ARG A 181 -25.65 30.76 2.20
N CYS A 182 -24.33 30.69 2.05
CA CYS A 182 -23.55 29.56 2.45
C CYS A 182 -23.15 29.72 3.92
N SER A 183 -23.37 28.69 4.73
CA SER A 183 -22.94 28.65 6.12
C SER A 183 -22.56 27.23 6.53
N GLY A 184 -21.42 27.07 7.20
CA GLY A 184 -20.98 25.74 7.67
C GLY A 184 -20.67 24.73 6.57
N GLY A 185 -20.31 25.18 5.36
CA GLY A 185 -20.02 24.28 4.25
C GLY A 185 -21.28 23.65 3.62
N ARG A 186 -22.41 24.35 3.68
CA ARG A 186 -23.67 23.98 3.01
C ARG A 186 -24.48 25.24 2.73
N CYS A 187 -25.47 25.15 1.86
CA CYS A 187 -26.47 26.18 1.68
C CYS A 187 -27.45 26.15 2.85
N ALA A 188 -27.65 27.32 3.48
CA ALA A 188 -28.58 27.49 4.58
C ALA A 188 -29.89 28.11 4.10
N ASP A 189 -31.00 27.64 4.66
CA ASP A 189 -32.31 28.29 4.50
C ASP A 189 -32.42 29.56 5.36
N ARG A 190 -33.39 30.43 5.03
CA ARG A 190 -33.60 31.71 5.73
C ARG A 190 -33.85 31.61 7.23
N ASP A 191 -34.28 30.45 7.70
CA ASP A 191 -34.76 30.25 9.07
C ASP A 191 -33.73 29.55 9.98
N GLU A 192 -32.53 29.22 9.46
CA GLU A 192 -31.43 28.65 10.25
C GLU A 192 -30.51 29.79 10.76
N ASP A 193 -30.79 30.31 11.96
CA ASP A 193 -29.93 31.20 12.75
C ASP A 193 -29.64 30.61 14.15
#